data_AF-A0A9E4LM21-F1
#
_entry.id   AF-A0A9E4LM21-F1
#
_cell.length_a   1.000
_cell.length_b   1.000
_cell.length_c   1.000
_cell.angle_alpha   90.00
_cell.angle_beta   90.00
_cell.angle_gamma   90.00
#
_symmetry.space_group_name_H-M   'P 1'
#
loop_
_entity.id
_entity.type
_entity.pdbx_description
1 polymer ?
#
loop_
_entity_poly.entity_id
_entity_poly.type
_entity_poly.pdbx_seq_one_letter_code
_entity_poly.pdbx_strand_id
1 'polypeptide(L)'
;MRRLVLVVASAALIAAACGDDADDESQPTAEPAPAVEEAPAASDEPEEAVEEAPAASDEPEEAVEEAPAPGEEDVDDAAATEEPADDEPADAATEEETSPMSVDLSGVCPDPLVLQTDWFPSPEHGYAYRLIGDAGELDTENGVYRGPLLATGIDLEIRAGGPYLGFAPTTATMQLDEGIHFGYVNTDEQIAAWDVVPTVAVAAPFDTNPQILMWSPEEYSFSSFEDIGQSDAAVVYFAGGVFIDYMVDAGILRADQVDPSYDGSPARFVAEGGAVVQQGFATSEPWLYENALEEWGKPVDFLLIHDSGFEIYAQPLVVRAAVLEDLRPCLELVVPIFQQSVIDHYADPGPTDAVILQIVEDLASFWVLYPGQMEYSSATALELGNVGNGPDGIVGNMDDARMEGIVQLLKDVLEGVPQDIEASDIYTNEFIDPSIGF
;
A
#
# COMPACT_ATOMS: atom_id res chain seq x y z
N MET A 1 5.17 -46.54 15.83
CA MET A 1 6.09 -46.98 14.76
C MET A 1 6.86 -45.75 14.31
N ARG A 2 8.16 -45.66 14.67
CA ARG A 2 9.03 -44.54 14.27
C ARG A 2 9.34 -44.67 12.78
N ARG A 3 9.05 -43.65 11.98
CA ARG A 3 9.55 -43.52 10.61
C ARG A 3 10.62 -42.44 10.58
N LEU A 4 11.81 -42.86 10.15
CA LEU A 4 12.93 -42.01 9.74
C LEU A 4 12.46 -41.13 8.58
N VAL A 5 12.73 -39.82 8.66
CA VAL A 5 12.79 -38.92 7.50
C VAL A 5 14.27 -38.65 7.23
N LEU A 6 14.66 -38.84 5.97
CA LEU A 6 16.01 -38.69 5.45
C LEU A 6 16.20 -37.22 5.08
N VAL A 7 17.15 -36.54 5.71
CA VAL A 7 17.59 -35.18 5.34
C VAL A 7 18.69 -35.31 4.28
N VAL A 8 18.49 -34.70 3.12
CA VAL A 8 19.53 -34.53 2.09
C VAL A 8 19.96 -33.07 2.12
N ALA A 9 21.15 -32.81 2.66
CA ALA A 9 21.82 -31.52 2.60
C ALA A 9 22.77 -31.52 1.39
N SER A 10 22.58 -30.55 0.47
CA SER A 10 23.48 -30.30 -0.65
C SER A 10 24.30 -29.05 -0.36
N ALA A 11 25.57 -29.24 -0.01
CA ALA A 11 26.56 -28.17 0.13
C ALA A 11 27.43 -28.14 -1.13
N ALA A 12 27.49 -26.99 -1.81
CA ALA A 12 28.47 -26.72 -2.87
C ALA A 12 29.56 -25.79 -2.33
N LEU A 13 30.76 -26.33 -2.14
CA LEU A 13 32.00 -25.58 -1.94
C LEU A 13 32.55 -25.14 -3.31
N ILE A 14 32.93 -23.87 -3.44
CA ILE A 14 33.89 -23.42 -4.47
C ILE A 14 35.14 -22.92 -3.75
N ALA A 15 36.25 -23.62 -4.00
CA ALA A 15 37.58 -23.30 -3.49
C ALA A 15 38.31 -22.35 -4.43
N ALA A 16 38.90 -21.29 -3.86
CA ALA A 16 39.85 -20.40 -4.50
C ALA A 16 41.24 -21.06 -4.62
N ALA A 17 41.93 -20.80 -5.74
CA ALA A 17 43.36 -21.06 -5.87
C ALA A 17 44.03 -19.96 -6.69
N CYS A 18 45.03 -19.29 -6.08
CA CYS A 18 46.01 -18.40 -6.71
C CYS A 18 47.32 -19.18 -6.96
N GLY A 19 48.09 -18.81 -8.00
CA GLY A 19 49.52 -19.15 -8.10
C GLY A 19 50.16 -19.19 -9.49
N ASP A 20 50.66 -18.02 -9.91
CA ASP A 20 51.70 -17.55 -10.86
C ASP A 20 52.55 -18.45 -11.82
N ASP A 21 52.75 -17.85 -13.02
CA ASP A 21 53.92 -17.68 -13.92
C ASP A 21 54.64 -18.86 -14.64
N ALA A 22 54.54 -18.89 -15.99
CA ALA A 22 55.61 -18.51 -16.95
C ALA A 22 55.36 -19.01 -18.41
N ASP A 23 55.36 -18.04 -19.34
CA ASP A 23 55.67 -18.01 -20.80
C ASP A 23 55.71 -19.30 -21.66
N ASP A 24 54.87 -19.37 -22.72
CA ASP A 24 55.31 -19.61 -24.12
C ASP A 24 54.18 -19.26 -25.13
N GLU A 25 54.57 -18.71 -26.28
CA GLU A 25 53.73 -18.08 -27.31
C GLU A 25 52.96 -19.10 -28.18
N SER A 26 51.63 -18.97 -28.29
CA SER A 26 50.88 -19.16 -29.55
C SER A 26 49.41 -18.74 -29.39
N GLN A 27 48.98 -17.71 -30.12
CA GLN A 27 47.58 -17.31 -30.20
C GLN A 27 46.78 -18.26 -31.12
N PRO A 28 45.54 -18.60 -30.74
CA PRO A 28 44.45 -18.66 -31.69
C PRO A 28 43.34 -17.68 -31.31
N THR A 29 42.82 -17.02 -32.34
CA THR A 29 41.75 -16.03 -32.37
C THR A 29 40.46 -16.50 -31.70
N ALA A 30 39.90 -15.65 -30.84
CA ALA A 30 38.57 -15.81 -30.25
C ALA A 30 37.47 -15.67 -31.33
N GLU A 31 36.52 -16.61 -31.34
CA GLU A 31 35.25 -16.50 -32.06
C GLU A 31 34.34 -15.46 -31.37
N PRO A 32 33.65 -14.59 -32.12
CA PRO A 32 32.66 -13.68 -31.54
C PRO A 32 31.33 -14.40 -31.28
N ALA A 33 30.66 -14.00 -30.20
CA ALA A 33 29.29 -14.40 -29.88
C ALA A 33 28.30 -13.97 -30.98
N PRO A 34 27.20 -14.71 -31.22
CA PRO A 34 26.25 -14.37 -32.27
C PRO A 34 25.39 -13.16 -31.89
N ALA A 35 25.17 -12.29 -32.89
CA ALA A 35 24.31 -11.12 -32.82
C ALA A 35 22.82 -11.51 -32.75
N VAL A 36 22.06 -10.73 -31.98
CA VAL A 36 20.60 -10.76 -31.92
C VAL A 36 20.06 -10.15 -33.21
N GLU A 37 19.18 -10.88 -33.90
CA GLU A 37 18.59 -10.51 -35.18
C GLU A 37 17.39 -9.56 -34.95
N GLU A 38 17.42 -8.37 -35.57
CA GLU A 38 16.34 -7.39 -35.60
C GLU A 38 15.13 -7.91 -36.41
N ALA A 39 13.92 -7.70 -35.91
CA ALA A 39 12.68 -7.94 -36.65
C ALA A 39 12.39 -6.79 -37.64
N PRO A 40 11.90 -7.06 -38.87
CA PRO A 40 11.74 -6.03 -39.89
C PRO A 40 10.42 -5.26 -39.76
N ALA A 41 10.52 -3.97 -40.08
CA ALA A 41 9.41 -3.05 -40.30
C ALA A 41 8.54 -3.47 -41.50
N ALA A 42 7.23 -3.23 -41.40
CA ALA A 42 6.30 -3.26 -42.52
C ALA A 42 5.57 -1.92 -42.60
N SER A 43 5.67 -1.27 -43.75
CA SER A 43 4.89 -0.08 -44.10
C SER A 43 4.22 -0.26 -45.47
N ASP A 44 3.05 0.38 -45.55
CA ASP A 44 2.28 0.89 -46.69
C ASP A 44 1.12 0.08 -47.31
N GLU A 45 0.00 0.82 -47.37
CA GLU A 45 -1.39 0.55 -47.77
C GLU A 45 -1.60 0.32 -49.29
N PRO A 46 -2.86 0.22 -49.77
CA PRO A 46 -3.56 1.44 -50.19
C PRO A 46 -5.09 1.51 -49.94
N GLU A 47 -5.59 2.75 -49.95
CA GLU A 47 -6.98 3.24 -49.91
C GLU A 47 -7.90 2.72 -51.03
N GLU A 48 -9.21 2.59 -50.75
CA GLU A 48 -10.30 3.08 -51.61
C GLU A 48 -11.60 3.32 -50.80
N ALA A 49 -12.44 4.23 -51.31
CA ALA A 49 -13.36 5.11 -50.58
C ALA A 49 -14.87 4.83 -50.77
N VAL A 50 -15.65 5.15 -49.73
CA VAL A 50 -17.00 5.78 -49.67
C VAL A 50 -18.22 5.14 -50.39
N GLU A 51 -19.30 4.88 -49.64
CA GLU A 51 -20.68 5.21 -50.04
C GLU A 51 -21.54 5.68 -48.83
N GLU A 52 -22.49 6.57 -49.14
CA GLU A 52 -23.28 7.45 -48.28
C GLU A 52 -24.48 6.80 -47.53
N ALA A 53 -25.03 7.59 -46.58
CA ALA A 53 -26.14 7.39 -45.65
C ALA A 53 -27.54 7.11 -46.29
N PRO A 54 -28.60 6.94 -45.46
CA PRO A 54 -29.39 8.13 -45.10
C PRO A 54 -29.96 8.18 -43.67
N ALA A 55 -30.50 9.36 -43.34
CA ALA A 55 -31.05 9.80 -42.07
C ALA A 55 -32.59 9.60 -41.90
N ALA A 56 -33.03 9.84 -40.65
CA ALA A 56 -34.39 10.17 -40.14
C ALA A 56 -35.38 8.98 -40.00
N SER A 57 -36.24 8.85 -38.98
CA SER A 57 -36.76 9.73 -37.92
C SER A 57 -37.51 8.90 -36.84
N ASP A 58 -37.91 9.61 -35.77
CA ASP A 58 -39.04 9.39 -34.85
C ASP A 58 -38.77 8.89 -33.41
N GLU A 59 -38.89 9.89 -32.52
CA GLU A 59 -39.24 9.97 -31.10
C GLU A 59 -40.48 9.11 -30.68
N PRO A 60 -40.77 8.86 -29.37
CA PRO A 60 -40.98 9.94 -28.39
C PRO A 60 -40.57 9.76 -26.92
N GLU A 61 -40.57 10.93 -26.29
CA GLU A 61 -40.47 11.31 -24.88
C GLU A 61 -41.34 10.49 -23.90
N GLU A 62 -40.80 10.21 -22.71
CA GLU A 62 -41.59 10.10 -21.49
C GLU A 62 -40.94 10.90 -20.35
N ALA A 63 -41.83 11.45 -19.51
CA ALA A 63 -41.64 12.56 -18.62
C ALA A 63 -40.94 12.21 -17.30
N VAL A 64 -40.17 13.16 -16.77
CA VAL A 64 -39.77 13.20 -15.36
C VAL A 64 -40.55 14.34 -14.69
N GLU A 65 -41.40 13.99 -13.72
CA GLU A 65 -42.11 14.95 -12.88
C GLU A 65 -41.14 15.61 -11.87
N GLU A 66 -41.11 16.93 -11.86
CA GLU A 66 -40.52 17.74 -10.79
C GLU A 66 -41.43 17.75 -9.55
N ALA A 67 -40.83 17.52 -8.38
CA ALA A 67 -41.46 17.77 -7.09
C ALA A 67 -41.23 19.23 -6.64
N PRO A 68 -42.23 19.91 -6.05
CA PRO A 68 -42.15 21.35 -5.79
C PRO A 68 -41.54 21.70 -4.43
N ALA A 69 -40.87 22.86 -4.40
CA ALA A 69 -40.48 23.57 -3.18
C ALA A 69 -41.71 24.12 -2.42
N PRO A 70 -41.68 24.24 -1.08
CA PRO A 70 -42.67 25.03 -0.35
C PRO A 70 -42.21 26.48 -0.21
N GLY A 71 -43.14 27.39 -0.51
CA GLY A 71 -42.98 28.84 -0.42
C GLY A 71 -43.22 29.43 0.96
N GLU A 72 -42.76 30.66 1.09
CA GLU A 72 -42.96 31.60 2.19
C GLU A 72 -44.39 32.16 2.20
N GLU A 73 -44.99 32.30 3.38
CA GLU A 73 -46.02 33.32 3.69
C GLU A 73 -45.82 33.87 5.11
N ASP A 74 -45.76 35.20 5.20
CA ASP A 74 -45.68 36.08 6.38
C ASP A 74 -46.86 35.94 7.36
N VAL A 75 -46.69 36.30 8.65
CA VAL A 75 -47.47 37.35 9.40
C VAL A 75 -46.80 37.72 10.75
N ASP A 76 -46.67 39.04 10.97
CA ASP A 76 -46.47 39.90 12.17
C ASP A 76 -46.57 39.33 13.61
N ASP A 77 -45.75 39.83 14.57
CA ASP A 77 -46.13 40.92 15.51
C ASP A 77 -45.03 41.32 16.54
N ALA A 78 -44.94 42.64 16.76
CA ALA A 78 -44.43 43.52 17.82
C ALA A 78 -43.43 43.12 18.95
N ALA A 79 -42.39 43.97 19.01
CA ALA A 79 -41.93 44.82 20.14
C ALA A 79 -41.33 44.21 21.43
N ALA A 80 -40.08 44.56 21.74
CA ALA A 80 -39.74 45.70 22.63
C ALA A 80 -38.26 45.63 23.09
N THR A 81 -37.68 46.81 23.22
CA THR A 81 -36.35 47.20 23.71
C THR A 81 -36.01 46.74 25.13
N GLU A 82 -34.73 46.42 25.39
CA GLU A 82 -33.98 46.84 26.59
C GLU A 82 -32.45 46.59 26.39
N GLU A 83 -31.65 47.66 26.34
CA GLU A 83 -30.22 47.70 26.75
C GLU A 83 -30.16 47.73 28.29
N PRO A 84 -29.02 47.47 29.01
CA PRO A 84 -27.63 47.80 28.62
C PRO A 84 -26.50 46.87 29.15
N ALA A 85 -25.24 47.16 28.77
CA ALA A 85 -24.12 47.48 29.69
C ALA A 85 -22.75 46.97 29.19
N ASP A 86 -21.77 47.88 29.28
CA ASP A 86 -20.31 47.69 29.15
C ASP A 86 -19.76 46.48 29.93
N ASP A 87 -18.88 45.71 29.29
CA ASP A 87 -17.78 45.01 29.96
C ASP A 87 -16.54 45.02 29.04
N GLU A 88 -15.38 45.32 29.62
CA GLU A 88 -14.06 45.40 28.96
C GLU A 88 -13.65 44.05 28.35
N PRO A 89 -12.86 44.01 27.27
CA PRO A 89 -12.40 42.75 26.72
C PRO A 89 -11.32 42.18 27.66
N ALA A 90 -11.63 41.05 28.28
CA ALA A 90 -10.62 40.17 28.81
C ALA A 90 -9.83 39.60 27.62
N ASP A 91 -8.53 39.87 27.62
CA ASP A 91 -7.53 39.34 26.69
C ASP A 91 -7.44 37.82 26.89
N ALA A 92 -8.33 37.09 26.23
CA ALA A 92 -8.20 35.66 26.03
C ALA A 92 -7.24 35.49 24.86
N ALA A 93 -5.97 35.23 25.17
CA ALA A 93 -5.05 34.67 24.20
C ALA A 93 -5.67 33.36 23.70
N THR A 94 -6.28 33.41 22.53
CA THR A 94 -6.40 32.25 21.65
C THR A 94 -4.98 31.77 21.41
N GLU A 95 -4.61 30.64 22.03
CA GLU A 95 -3.57 29.80 21.49
C GLU A 95 -4.04 29.46 20.07
N GLU A 96 -3.44 30.11 19.06
CA GLU A 96 -3.61 29.64 17.69
C GLU A 96 -3.03 28.23 17.68
N GLU A 97 -3.90 27.23 17.58
CA GLU A 97 -3.46 25.87 17.32
C GLU A 97 -2.72 25.90 15.98
N THR A 98 -1.40 25.81 16.07
CA THR A 98 -0.53 25.74 14.91
C THR A 98 -0.87 24.44 14.20
N SER A 99 -1.50 24.53 13.03
CA SER A 99 -1.78 23.37 12.20
C SER A 99 -0.48 22.57 11.98
N PRO A 100 -0.47 21.24 12.23
CA PRO A 100 0.73 20.42 12.04
C PRO A 100 1.29 20.55 10.62
N MET A 101 0.42 20.86 9.65
CA MET A 101 0.74 21.03 8.23
C MET A 101 1.55 22.29 7.88
N SER A 102 1.91 23.13 8.86
CA SER A 102 2.57 24.43 8.65
C SER A 102 3.92 24.60 9.38
N VAL A 103 4.50 23.49 9.82
CA VAL A 103 5.76 23.46 10.57
C VAL A 103 6.97 23.64 9.64
N ASP A 104 7.96 24.44 10.04
CA ASP A 104 9.25 24.54 9.33
C ASP A 104 10.17 23.37 9.72
N LEU A 105 10.52 22.55 8.74
CA LEU A 105 11.40 21.39 8.90
C LEU A 105 12.86 21.69 8.51
N SER A 106 13.14 22.90 8.02
CA SER A 106 14.45 23.30 7.50
C SER A 106 15.55 23.17 8.55
N GLY A 107 16.56 22.35 8.25
CA GLY A 107 17.69 22.14 9.16
C GLY A 107 17.38 21.26 10.38
N VAL A 108 16.15 20.74 10.49
CA VAL A 108 15.74 19.72 11.47
C VAL A 108 15.63 18.36 10.78
N CYS A 109 14.97 18.32 9.61
CA CYS A 109 14.83 17.13 8.79
C CYS A 109 15.85 17.08 7.64
N PRO A 110 16.15 15.87 7.12
CA PRO A 110 16.79 15.70 5.82
C PRO A 110 16.03 16.42 4.71
N ASP A 111 16.75 16.91 3.70
CA ASP A 111 16.19 17.57 2.51
C ASP A 111 16.91 17.04 1.25
N PRO A 112 16.26 16.19 0.41
CA PRO A 112 14.88 15.73 0.58
C PRO A 112 14.74 14.78 1.77
N LEU A 113 13.53 14.72 2.31
CA LEU A 113 13.07 13.59 3.10
C LEU A 113 12.67 12.47 2.12
N VAL A 114 13.14 11.24 2.35
CA VAL A 114 13.01 10.14 1.39
C VAL A 114 12.16 9.04 1.97
N LEU A 115 11.08 8.69 1.26
CA LEU A 115 10.19 7.58 1.55
C LEU A 115 10.29 6.52 0.44
N GLN A 116 10.68 5.31 0.81
CA GLN A 116 10.61 4.14 -0.05
C GLN A 116 9.27 3.42 0.16
N THR A 117 8.44 3.34 -0.88
CA THR A 117 7.23 2.51 -0.82
C THR A 117 7.58 1.06 -1.12
N ASP A 118 6.70 0.15 -0.67
CA ASP A 118 6.75 -1.29 -0.90
C ASP A 118 6.21 -1.68 -2.29
N TRP A 119 5.34 -0.86 -2.86
CA TRP A 119 4.71 -1.08 -4.17
C TRP A 119 4.70 0.15 -5.07
N PHE A 120 4.16 0.01 -6.27
CA PHE A 120 3.85 1.14 -7.14
C PHE A 120 2.92 2.17 -6.46
N PRO A 121 2.87 3.42 -6.97
CA PRO A 121 1.84 4.38 -6.58
C PRO A 121 0.45 3.73 -6.65
N SER A 122 -0.27 3.81 -5.55
CA SER A 122 -1.57 3.15 -5.33
C SER A 122 -2.45 4.01 -4.41
N PRO A 123 -3.77 3.81 -4.40
CA PRO A 123 -4.66 4.52 -3.49
C PRO A 123 -4.20 4.45 -2.02
N GLU A 124 -3.66 3.31 -1.60
CA GLU A 124 -3.17 3.06 -0.24
C GLU A 124 -2.02 4.00 0.15
N HIS A 125 -1.31 4.56 -0.84
CA HIS A 125 -0.22 5.50 -0.63
C HIS A 125 -0.67 6.97 -0.70
N GLY A 126 -1.95 7.22 -0.95
CA GLY A 126 -2.52 8.54 -1.22
C GLY A 126 -2.14 9.59 -0.18
N TYR A 127 -2.17 9.24 1.11
CA TYR A 127 -1.78 10.18 2.17
C TYR A 127 -0.35 10.72 2.05
N ALA A 128 0.61 9.94 1.51
CA ALA A 128 1.97 10.42 1.29
C ALA A 128 2.07 11.27 0.02
N TYR A 129 1.44 10.84 -1.08
CA TYR A 129 1.41 11.63 -2.33
C TYR A 129 0.70 12.98 -2.12
N ARG A 130 -0.28 13.06 -1.23
CA ARG A 130 -0.95 14.31 -0.84
C ARG A 130 0.01 15.37 -0.31
N LEU A 131 1.08 14.97 0.37
CA LEU A 131 2.06 15.92 0.93
C LEU A 131 2.85 16.66 -0.15
N ILE A 132 2.94 16.10 -1.35
CA ILE A 132 3.54 16.75 -2.54
C ILE A 132 2.45 17.40 -3.40
N GLY A 133 1.31 16.74 -3.56
CA GLY A 133 0.22 17.21 -4.42
C GLY A 133 0.61 17.20 -5.89
N ASP A 134 0.14 18.19 -6.66
CA ASP A 134 0.44 18.36 -8.10
C ASP A 134 1.75 19.11 -8.38
N ALA A 135 2.48 19.51 -7.33
CA ALA A 135 3.73 20.26 -7.42
C ALA A 135 4.96 19.39 -7.65
N GLY A 136 4.82 18.06 -7.66
CA GLY A 136 5.93 17.13 -7.83
C GLY A 136 6.31 16.89 -9.28
N GLU A 137 7.58 16.55 -9.47
CA GLU A 137 8.16 16.10 -10.73
C GLU A 137 8.36 14.57 -10.68
N LEU A 138 7.98 13.89 -11.78
CA LEU A 138 8.12 12.45 -11.94
C LEU A 138 9.37 12.11 -12.75
N ASP A 139 10.26 11.33 -12.16
CA ASP A 139 11.30 10.57 -12.86
C ASP A 139 10.76 9.16 -13.13
N THR A 140 10.28 8.92 -14.35
CA THR A 140 9.70 7.64 -14.75
C THR A 140 10.75 6.52 -14.85
N GLU A 141 12.01 6.85 -15.14
CA GLU A 141 13.10 5.87 -15.28
C GLU A 141 13.42 5.24 -13.93
N ASN A 142 13.44 6.05 -12.86
CA ASN A 142 13.78 5.59 -11.52
C ASN A 142 12.56 5.40 -10.60
N GLY A 143 11.35 5.72 -11.07
CA GLY A 143 10.12 5.59 -10.28
C GLY A 143 10.08 6.55 -9.10
N VAL A 144 10.59 7.78 -9.28
CA VAL A 144 10.71 8.77 -8.21
C VAL A 144 9.75 9.92 -8.45
N TYR A 145 8.90 10.20 -7.46
CA TYR A 145 8.06 11.40 -7.42
C TYR A 145 8.56 12.35 -6.35
N ARG A 146 8.95 13.57 -6.73
CA ARG A 146 9.60 14.50 -5.82
C ARG A 146 9.03 15.91 -5.95
N GLY A 147 8.77 16.55 -4.83
CA GLY A 147 8.40 17.97 -4.80
C GLY A 147 8.43 18.53 -3.38
N PRO A 148 7.99 19.78 -3.20
CA PRO A 148 7.92 20.40 -1.88
C PRO A 148 7.05 19.58 -0.92
N LEU A 149 7.53 19.33 0.29
CA LEU A 149 6.70 18.79 1.38
C LEU A 149 5.88 19.96 1.94
N LEU A 150 4.69 20.17 1.38
CA LEU A 150 3.82 21.30 1.73
C LEU A 150 4.60 22.64 1.77
N ALA A 151 4.36 23.48 2.78
CA ALA A 151 5.09 24.72 3.04
C ALA A 151 6.16 24.56 4.14
N THR A 152 6.76 23.38 4.28
CA THR A 152 7.68 23.08 5.39
C THR A 152 9.14 23.47 5.16
N GLY A 153 9.48 23.89 3.94
CA GLY A 153 10.83 24.34 3.58
C GLY A 153 11.79 23.25 3.10
N ILE A 154 11.35 22.00 3.01
CA ILE A 154 12.09 20.86 2.45
C ILE A 154 11.29 20.15 1.35
N ASP A 155 11.95 19.29 0.55
CA ASP A 155 11.29 18.39 -0.39
C ASP A 155 10.93 17.03 0.26
N LEU A 156 9.85 16.40 -0.23
CA LEU A 156 9.58 14.97 -0.09
C LEU A 156 9.93 14.26 -1.40
N GLU A 157 10.60 13.12 -1.29
CA GLU A 157 10.91 12.22 -2.39
C GLU A 157 10.29 10.84 -2.10
N ILE A 158 9.30 10.44 -2.91
CA ILE A 158 8.63 9.14 -2.82
C ILE A 158 9.20 8.25 -3.93
N ARG A 159 9.76 7.10 -3.55
CA ARG A 159 10.33 6.11 -4.47
C ARG A 159 9.44 4.89 -4.55
N ALA A 160 9.04 4.53 -5.77
CA ALA A 160 8.18 3.38 -6.02
C ALA A 160 8.87 2.06 -5.64
N GLY A 161 8.09 1.12 -5.13
CA GLY A 161 8.51 -0.22 -4.75
C GLY A 161 8.31 -1.27 -5.85
N GLY A 162 8.03 -2.51 -5.44
CA GLY A 162 7.70 -3.61 -6.35
C GLY A 162 8.78 -3.84 -7.42
N PRO A 163 8.46 -3.75 -8.73
CA PRO A 163 9.44 -3.95 -9.79
C PRO A 163 10.64 -3.01 -9.77
N TYR A 164 10.49 -1.78 -9.24
CA TYR A 164 11.63 -0.84 -9.11
C TYR A 164 12.68 -1.34 -8.12
N LEU A 165 12.28 -2.21 -7.17
CA LEU A 165 13.18 -2.89 -6.24
C LEU A 165 13.59 -4.28 -6.74
N GLY A 166 13.19 -4.67 -7.95
CA GLY A 166 13.29 -6.05 -8.42
C GLY A 166 12.53 -7.03 -7.50
N PHE A 167 11.46 -6.55 -6.87
CA PHE A 167 10.67 -7.26 -5.84
C PHE A 167 11.47 -7.64 -4.58
N ALA A 168 12.59 -6.96 -4.32
CA ALA A 168 13.26 -7.08 -3.02
C ALA A 168 12.40 -6.44 -1.92
N PRO A 169 12.40 -7.00 -0.69
CA PRO A 169 11.74 -6.38 0.46
C PRO A 169 12.26 -4.96 0.72
N THR A 170 11.39 -4.06 1.19
CA THR A 170 11.74 -2.66 1.49
C THR A 170 12.89 -2.58 2.50
N THR A 171 12.89 -3.46 3.51
CA THR A 171 13.98 -3.59 4.50
C THR A 171 15.35 -3.84 3.86
N ALA A 172 15.42 -4.71 2.86
CA ALA A 172 16.66 -4.99 2.14
C ALA A 172 17.15 -3.76 1.35
N THR A 173 16.23 -3.01 0.74
CA THR A 173 16.57 -1.76 0.07
C THR A 173 17.07 -0.71 1.06
N MET A 174 16.39 -0.55 2.21
CA MET A 174 16.82 0.36 3.28
C MET A 174 18.18 -0.02 3.87
N GLN A 175 18.55 -1.31 3.88
CA GLN A 175 19.88 -1.77 4.29
C GLN A 175 20.96 -1.32 3.30
N LEU A 176 20.65 -1.33 1.99
CA LEU A 176 21.60 -1.03 0.93
C LEU A 176 21.73 0.47 0.64
N ASP A 177 20.70 1.26 0.92
CA ASP A 177 20.69 2.70 0.72
C ASP A 177 20.38 3.44 2.03
N GLU A 178 21.42 3.97 2.66
CA GLU A 178 21.33 4.79 3.86
C GLU A 178 20.63 6.15 3.61
N GLY A 179 20.47 6.57 2.35
CA GLY A 179 19.73 7.78 1.96
C GLY A 179 18.21 7.65 2.06
N ILE A 180 17.69 6.43 2.24
CA ILE A 180 16.27 6.20 2.56
C ILE A 180 16.06 6.48 4.04
N HIS A 181 15.12 7.38 4.34
CA HIS A 181 14.80 7.78 5.72
C HIS A 181 13.61 6.99 6.25
N PHE A 182 12.56 6.86 5.42
CA PHE A 182 11.36 6.10 5.71
C PHE A 182 11.16 4.95 4.73
N GLY A 183 10.60 3.85 5.21
CA GLY A 183 10.09 2.76 4.39
C GLY A 183 8.67 2.36 4.79
N TYR A 184 7.88 1.89 3.82
CA TYR A 184 6.70 1.10 4.12
C TYR A 184 7.09 -0.36 4.32
N VAL A 185 6.96 -0.84 5.56
CA VAL A 185 7.42 -2.18 5.95
C VAL A 185 6.40 -2.82 6.87
N ASN A 186 5.69 -3.84 6.37
CA ASN A 186 4.77 -4.63 7.19
C ASN A 186 5.46 -5.19 8.44
N THR A 187 4.74 -5.26 9.55
CA THR A 187 5.33 -5.70 10.84
C THR A 187 5.89 -7.13 10.81
N ASP A 188 5.35 -8.02 9.97
CA ASP A 188 5.92 -9.34 9.71
C ASP A 188 7.27 -9.30 9.00
N GLU A 189 7.42 -8.43 7.99
CA GLU A 189 8.70 -8.16 7.35
C GLU A 189 9.72 -7.57 8.35
N GLN A 190 9.32 -6.62 9.20
CA GLN A 190 10.20 -6.04 10.23
C GLN A 190 10.77 -7.11 11.15
N ILE A 191 9.93 -8.03 11.62
CA ILE A 191 10.31 -9.11 12.53
C ILE A 191 11.16 -10.17 11.80
N ALA A 192 10.80 -10.53 10.58
CA ALA A 192 11.57 -11.49 9.78
C ALA A 192 12.98 -10.97 9.44
N ALA A 193 13.12 -9.66 9.22
CA ALA A 193 14.39 -9.02 8.85
C ALA A 193 15.20 -8.51 10.05
N TRP A 194 14.71 -8.67 11.29
CA TRP A 194 15.25 -8.01 12.48
C TRP A 194 16.75 -8.21 12.68
N ASP A 195 17.27 -9.43 12.54
CA ASP A 195 18.69 -9.73 12.73
C ASP A 195 19.62 -9.13 11.65
N VAL A 196 19.04 -8.68 10.53
CA VAL A 196 19.77 -8.20 9.35
C VAL A 196 19.68 -6.67 9.23
N VAL A 197 18.49 -6.12 9.43
CA VAL A 197 18.19 -4.69 9.33
C VAL A 197 17.07 -4.35 10.33
N PRO A 198 17.43 -4.05 11.59
CA PRO A 198 16.46 -3.61 12.58
C PRO A 198 15.77 -2.30 12.14
N THR A 199 14.45 -2.31 12.10
CA THR A 199 13.61 -1.14 11.83
C THR A 199 12.66 -0.87 13.00
N VAL A 200 12.25 0.38 13.14
CA VAL A 200 11.28 0.82 14.14
C VAL A 200 10.15 1.55 13.42
N ALA A 201 8.93 1.02 13.54
CA ALA A 201 7.72 1.71 13.10
C ALA A 201 7.43 2.92 14.00
N VAL A 202 7.15 4.06 13.37
CA VAL A 202 6.88 5.34 14.05
C VAL A 202 5.45 5.84 13.85
N ALA A 203 4.74 5.29 12.86
CA ALA A 203 3.31 5.50 12.62
C ALA A 203 2.73 4.39 11.73
N ALA A 204 1.46 4.07 11.90
CA ALA A 204 0.70 3.10 11.09
C ALA A 204 -0.48 3.79 10.38
N PRO A 205 -0.40 4.08 9.08
CA PRO A 205 -1.49 4.75 8.35
C PRO A 205 -2.75 3.88 8.25
N PHE A 206 -2.59 2.56 8.31
CA PHE A 206 -3.68 1.59 8.38
C PHE A 206 -3.78 1.03 9.79
N ASP A 207 -4.99 1.06 10.36
CA ASP A 207 -5.28 0.32 11.58
C ASP A 207 -5.48 -1.17 11.26
N THR A 208 -6.30 -1.49 10.27
CA THR A 208 -6.58 -2.88 9.85
C THR A 208 -5.99 -3.17 8.48
N ASN A 209 -5.24 -4.27 8.35
CA ASN A 209 -4.64 -4.70 7.09
C ASN A 209 -5.73 -5.01 6.03
N PRO A 210 -5.73 -4.32 4.87
CA PRO A 210 -6.73 -4.51 3.80
C PRO A 210 -6.53 -5.78 2.97
N GLN A 211 -5.51 -6.60 3.23
CA GLN A 211 -5.30 -7.84 2.49
C GLN A 211 -6.41 -8.87 2.74
N ILE A 212 -6.81 -9.56 1.68
CA ILE A 212 -7.92 -10.50 1.65
C ILE A 212 -7.53 -11.85 1.05
N LEU A 213 -8.35 -12.86 1.34
CA LEU A 213 -8.57 -13.99 0.43
C LEU A 213 -9.95 -13.83 -0.21
N MET A 214 -10.00 -13.77 -1.54
CA MET A 214 -11.22 -13.62 -2.34
C MET A 214 -11.54 -14.84 -3.19
N TRP A 215 -12.80 -14.99 -3.56
CA TRP A 215 -13.30 -16.08 -4.39
C TRP A 215 -14.50 -15.65 -5.24
N SER A 216 -14.85 -16.45 -6.25
CA SER A 216 -16.11 -16.27 -6.98
C SER A 216 -17.30 -16.81 -6.17
N PRO A 217 -18.32 -16.00 -5.85
CA PRO A 217 -19.51 -16.46 -5.13
C PRO A 217 -20.37 -17.44 -5.95
N GLU A 218 -20.13 -17.57 -7.26
CA GLU A 218 -20.76 -18.61 -8.09
C GLU A 218 -20.16 -20.00 -7.86
N GLU A 219 -18.87 -20.06 -7.49
CA GLU A 219 -18.12 -21.31 -7.28
C GLU A 219 -18.12 -21.74 -5.81
N TYR A 220 -18.00 -20.78 -4.89
CA TYR A 220 -17.83 -21.04 -3.46
C TYR A 220 -18.72 -20.15 -2.59
N SER A 221 -19.04 -20.65 -1.39
CA SER A 221 -19.76 -19.90 -0.35
C SER A 221 -19.05 -20.14 0.97
N PHE A 222 -18.06 -19.30 1.24
CA PHE A 222 -17.27 -19.35 2.47
C PHE A 222 -17.73 -18.25 3.43
N SER A 223 -17.69 -18.55 4.72
CA SER A 223 -18.00 -17.60 5.80
C SER A 223 -16.89 -17.48 6.83
N SER A 224 -15.82 -18.27 6.66
CA SER A 224 -14.66 -18.36 7.55
C SER A 224 -13.47 -18.94 6.79
N PHE A 225 -12.26 -18.71 7.31
CA PHE A 225 -11.05 -19.31 6.75
C PHE A 225 -11.04 -20.83 6.89
N GLU A 226 -11.71 -21.37 7.92
CA GLU A 226 -11.89 -22.81 8.10
C GLU A 226 -12.76 -23.43 7.00
N ASP A 227 -13.74 -22.70 6.46
CA ASP A 227 -14.55 -23.19 5.33
C ASP A 227 -13.67 -23.35 4.08
N ILE A 228 -12.77 -22.39 3.82
CA ILE A 228 -11.74 -22.49 2.76
C ILE A 228 -10.86 -23.72 3.05
N GLY A 229 -10.39 -23.85 4.29
CA GLY A 229 -9.62 -24.97 4.85
C GLY A 229 -10.22 -26.36 4.64
N GLN A 230 -11.54 -26.46 4.58
CA GLN A 230 -12.29 -27.71 4.42
C GLN A 230 -12.69 -27.99 2.96
N SER A 231 -12.46 -27.03 2.06
CA SER A 231 -12.75 -27.16 0.64
C SER A 231 -11.62 -27.83 -0.14
N ASP A 232 -11.82 -28.09 -1.43
CA ASP A 232 -10.79 -28.52 -2.37
C ASP A 232 -10.22 -27.33 -3.18
N ALA A 233 -10.56 -26.08 -2.82
CA ALA A 233 -10.11 -24.90 -3.53
C ALA A 233 -8.60 -24.69 -3.36
N ALA A 234 -7.90 -24.41 -4.46
CA ALA A 234 -6.53 -23.93 -4.39
C ALA A 234 -6.51 -22.49 -3.84
N VAL A 235 -5.61 -22.20 -2.90
CA VAL A 235 -5.37 -20.86 -2.35
C VAL A 235 -4.10 -20.29 -2.97
N VAL A 236 -4.27 -19.33 -3.87
CA VAL A 236 -3.19 -18.74 -4.68
C VAL A 236 -2.71 -17.46 -4.01
N TYR A 237 -1.42 -17.39 -3.70
CA TYR A 237 -0.82 -16.28 -2.94
C TYR A 237 0.60 -15.97 -3.42
N PHE A 238 1.14 -14.81 -3.03
CA PHE A 238 2.52 -14.45 -3.33
C PHE A 238 3.49 -15.32 -2.52
N ALA A 239 4.49 -15.90 -3.18
CA ALA A 239 5.54 -16.65 -2.51
C ALA A 239 6.16 -15.85 -1.35
N GLY A 240 6.26 -16.47 -0.17
CA GLY A 240 6.77 -15.82 1.04
C GLY A 240 5.72 -15.12 1.91
N GLY A 241 4.42 -15.23 1.58
CA GLY A 241 3.34 -14.71 2.42
C GLY A 241 3.25 -15.40 3.78
N VAL A 242 3.74 -14.74 4.83
CA VAL A 242 3.79 -15.26 6.22
C VAL A 242 2.40 -15.62 6.76
N PHE A 243 1.36 -14.92 6.31
CA PHE A 243 -0.02 -15.23 6.70
C PHE A 243 -0.45 -16.66 6.28
N ILE A 244 0.04 -17.17 5.14
CA ILE A 244 -0.25 -18.54 4.71
C ILE A 244 0.49 -19.55 5.59
N ASP A 245 1.75 -19.28 5.92
CA ASP A 245 2.52 -20.14 6.82
C ASP A 245 1.83 -20.24 8.19
N TYR A 246 1.41 -19.10 8.74
CA TYR A 246 0.57 -19.03 9.96
C TYR A 246 -0.69 -19.88 9.83
N MET A 247 -1.48 -19.68 8.76
CA MET A 247 -2.75 -20.39 8.58
C MET A 247 -2.55 -21.91 8.43
N VAL A 248 -1.46 -22.35 7.79
CA VAL A 248 -1.12 -23.76 7.65
C VAL A 248 -0.69 -24.36 8.99
N ASP A 249 0.17 -23.68 9.75
CA ASP A 249 0.65 -24.15 11.05
C ASP A 249 -0.46 -24.17 12.11
N ALA A 250 -1.38 -23.20 12.07
CA ALA A 250 -2.59 -23.18 12.88
C ALA A 250 -3.61 -24.26 12.48
N GLY A 251 -3.44 -24.91 11.32
CA GLY A 251 -4.35 -25.91 10.76
C GLY A 251 -5.65 -25.31 10.20
N ILE A 252 -5.66 -24.00 9.93
CA ILE A 252 -6.75 -23.29 9.25
C ILE A 252 -6.76 -23.68 7.78
N LEU A 253 -5.59 -23.68 7.13
CA LEU A 253 -5.39 -24.14 5.76
C LEU A 253 -4.59 -25.45 5.71
N ARG A 254 -4.76 -26.23 4.64
CA ARG A 254 -3.98 -27.44 4.39
C ARG A 254 -2.77 -27.14 3.52
N ALA A 255 -1.63 -27.72 3.86
CA ALA A 255 -0.39 -27.55 3.08
C ALA A 255 -0.51 -27.99 1.61
N ASP A 256 -1.44 -28.90 1.28
CA ASP A 256 -1.64 -29.39 -0.10
C ASP A 256 -2.63 -28.55 -0.92
N GLN A 257 -3.24 -27.51 -0.34
CA GLN A 257 -4.17 -26.62 -1.03
C GLN A 257 -3.59 -25.23 -1.31
N VAL A 258 -2.45 -24.86 -0.72
CA VAL A 258 -1.83 -23.55 -0.91
C VAL A 258 -0.84 -23.56 -2.08
N ASP A 259 -0.83 -22.48 -2.86
CA ASP A 259 -0.06 -22.36 -4.09
C ASP A 259 0.62 -20.99 -4.21
N PRO A 260 1.95 -20.90 -4.07
CA PRO A 260 2.70 -19.63 -4.04
C PRO A 260 2.93 -19.01 -5.43
N SER A 261 2.08 -19.34 -6.41
CA SER A 261 2.25 -18.92 -7.81
C SER A 261 1.58 -17.58 -8.16
N TYR A 262 1.06 -16.83 -7.19
CA TYR A 262 0.41 -15.55 -7.52
C TYR A 262 1.46 -14.57 -8.05
N ASP A 263 1.14 -13.94 -9.17
CA ASP A 263 2.00 -12.95 -9.84
C ASP A 263 1.42 -11.53 -9.76
N GLY A 264 0.33 -11.34 -9.00
CA GLY A 264 -0.37 -10.07 -8.87
C GLY A 264 -1.38 -9.79 -9.99
N SER A 265 -1.56 -10.71 -10.94
CA SER A 265 -2.49 -10.55 -12.06
C SER A 265 -3.78 -11.35 -11.88
N PRO A 266 -4.90 -10.93 -12.48
CA PRO A 266 -6.15 -11.70 -12.47
C PRO A 266 -6.13 -12.94 -13.36
N ALA A 267 -5.06 -13.16 -14.13
CA ALA A 267 -5.04 -14.10 -15.23
C ALA A 267 -5.41 -15.53 -14.81
N ARG A 268 -4.88 -15.99 -13.67
CA ARG A 268 -5.17 -17.34 -13.16
C ARG A 268 -6.62 -17.47 -12.69
N PHE A 269 -7.10 -16.51 -11.90
CA PHE A 269 -8.48 -16.52 -11.42
C PHE A 269 -9.48 -16.59 -12.58
N VAL A 270 -9.26 -15.76 -13.61
CA VAL A 270 -10.10 -15.74 -14.83
C VAL A 270 -9.97 -17.06 -15.62
N ALA A 271 -8.75 -17.56 -15.83
CA ALA A 271 -8.53 -18.80 -16.57
C ALA A 271 -9.15 -20.03 -15.89
N GLU A 272 -9.20 -20.04 -14.56
CA GLU A 272 -9.85 -21.08 -13.77
C GLU A 272 -11.35 -20.82 -13.53
N GLY A 273 -11.91 -19.76 -14.13
CA GLY A 273 -13.34 -19.43 -14.00
C GLY A 273 -13.76 -19.08 -12.58
N GLY A 274 -12.84 -18.56 -11.77
CA GLY A 274 -13.06 -18.25 -10.35
C GLY A 274 -13.03 -19.48 -9.43
N ALA A 275 -12.62 -20.65 -9.93
CA ALA A 275 -12.54 -21.90 -9.16
C ALA A 275 -11.30 -21.97 -8.25
N VAL A 276 -10.73 -20.83 -7.85
CA VAL A 276 -9.64 -20.71 -6.88
C VAL A 276 -9.97 -19.64 -5.85
N VAL A 277 -9.34 -19.72 -4.69
CA VAL A 277 -9.25 -18.62 -3.72
C VAL A 277 -7.96 -17.86 -4.03
N GLN A 278 -8.02 -16.54 -4.11
CA GLN A 278 -6.87 -15.71 -4.46
C GLN A 278 -6.62 -14.63 -3.42
N GLN A 279 -5.34 -14.35 -3.14
CA GLN A 279 -4.94 -13.16 -2.40
C GLN A 279 -5.31 -11.88 -3.17
N GLY A 280 -5.64 -10.81 -2.45
CA GLY A 280 -5.80 -9.47 -3.00
C GLY A 280 -5.91 -8.40 -1.90
N PHE A 281 -6.43 -7.22 -2.27
CA PHE A 281 -6.82 -6.14 -1.38
C PHE A 281 -8.33 -5.87 -1.45
N ALA A 282 -8.97 -5.74 -0.28
CA ALA A 282 -10.40 -5.40 -0.18
C ALA A 282 -10.72 -4.06 -0.84
N THR A 283 -9.76 -3.15 -0.83
CA THR A 283 -9.85 -1.77 -1.33
C THR A 283 -9.69 -1.66 -2.84
N SER A 284 -9.37 -2.74 -3.57
CA SER A 284 -9.07 -2.63 -5.01
C SER A 284 -9.75 -3.73 -5.82
N GLU A 285 -9.56 -4.98 -5.43
CA GLU A 285 -9.87 -6.13 -6.26
C GLU A 285 -11.37 -6.33 -6.50
N PRO A 286 -12.27 -6.14 -5.52
CA PRO A 286 -13.70 -6.28 -5.79
C PRO A 286 -14.19 -5.35 -6.90
N TRP A 287 -13.78 -4.08 -6.88
CA TRP A 287 -14.13 -3.14 -7.95
C TRP A 287 -13.47 -3.49 -9.27
N LEU A 288 -12.16 -3.78 -9.25
CA LEU A 288 -11.39 -4.12 -10.45
C LEU A 288 -12.02 -5.31 -11.19
N TYR A 289 -12.34 -6.38 -10.47
CA TYR A 289 -12.85 -7.63 -11.04
C TYR A 289 -14.26 -7.44 -11.60
N GLU A 290 -15.12 -6.73 -10.89
CA GLU A 290 -16.50 -6.51 -11.33
C GLU A 290 -16.59 -5.53 -12.50
N ASN A 291 -15.77 -4.48 -12.52
CA ASN A 291 -15.99 -3.32 -13.39
C ASN A 291 -14.96 -3.13 -14.52
N ALA A 292 -13.71 -3.56 -14.34
CA ALA A 292 -12.63 -3.25 -15.29
C ALA A 292 -12.16 -4.48 -16.09
N LEU A 293 -12.32 -5.68 -15.54
CA LEU A 293 -11.88 -6.91 -16.22
C LEU A 293 -12.99 -7.46 -17.12
N GLU A 294 -12.97 -7.10 -18.41
CA GLU A 294 -14.00 -7.56 -19.39
C GLU A 294 -14.15 -9.09 -19.45
N GLU A 295 -13.05 -9.84 -19.26
CA GLU A 295 -13.06 -11.30 -19.28
C GLU A 295 -13.70 -11.92 -18.03
N TRP A 296 -13.81 -11.17 -16.93
CA TRP A 296 -14.47 -11.59 -15.69
C TRP A 296 -15.85 -10.94 -15.52
N GLY A 297 -15.87 -9.62 -15.32
CA GLY A 297 -17.07 -8.77 -15.27
C GLY A 297 -18.11 -9.19 -14.23
N LYS A 298 -17.67 -9.75 -13.10
CA LYS A 298 -18.52 -10.33 -12.05
C LYS A 298 -18.01 -9.97 -10.65
N PRO A 299 -18.89 -9.93 -9.64
CA PRO A 299 -18.46 -9.70 -8.26
C PRO A 299 -17.59 -10.86 -7.73
N VAL A 300 -16.82 -10.54 -6.70
CA VAL A 300 -16.08 -11.49 -5.87
C VAL A 300 -16.48 -11.29 -4.41
N ASP A 301 -16.49 -12.36 -3.63
CA ASP A 301 -16.62 -12.30 -2.17
C ASP A 301 -15.23 -12.45 -1.53
N PHE A 302 -15.07 -12.01 -0.28
CA PHE A 302 -13.79 -12.07 0.41
C PHE A 302 -13.89 -12.23 1.93
N LEU A 303 -12.76 -12.61 2.54
CA LEU A 303 -12.48 -12.48 3.98
C LEU A 303 -11.21 -11.64 4.16
N LEU A 304 -11.22 -10.73 5.14
CA LEU A 304 -10.03 -9.99 5.54
C LEU A 304 -9.07 -10.91 6.29
N ILE A 305 -7.81 -10.94 5.88
CA ILE A 305 -6.77 -11.76 6.53
C ILE A 305 -6.62 -11.37 8.00
N HIS A 306 -6.82 -10.09 8.33
CA HIS A 306 -6.85 -9.61 9.71
C HIS A 306 -7.79 -10.43 10.61
N ASP A 307 -8.97 -10.80 10.11
CA ASP A 307 -9.99 -11.55 10.87
C ASP A 307 -9.60 -13.02 11.16
N SER A 308 -8.49 -13.49 10.58
CA SER A 308 -7.92 -14.81 10.89
C SER A 308 -7.10 -14.84 12.18
N GLY A 309 -6.88 -13.68 12.82
CA GLY A 309 -5.92 -13.50 13.92
C GLY A 309 -4.51 -13.14 13.46
N PHE A 310 -4.27 -12.99 12.15
CA PHE A 310 -3.04 -12.44 11.59
C PHE A 310 -3.13 -10.91 11.50
N GLU A 311 -3.12 -10.27 12.67
CA GLU A 311 -3.45 -8.85 12.84
C GLU A 311 -2.23 -7.93 12.64
N ILE A 312 -1.36 -8.19 11.66
CA ILE A 312 -0.21 -7.32 11.42
C ILE A 312 -0.64 -5.89 11.08
N TYR A 313 0.20 -4.89 11.39
CA TYR A 313 0.08 -3.57 10.80
C TYR A 313 0.68 -3.59 9.39
N ALA A 314 -0.11 -3.17 8.41
CA ALA A 314 0.29 -3.06 7.01
C ALA A 314 0.91 -1.69 6.73
N GLN A 315 2.01 -1.69 6.00
CA GLN A 315 2.71 -0.50 5.51
C GLN A 315 2.93 0.61 6.56
N PRO A 316 3.29 0.30 7.83
CA PRO A 316 3.67 1.35 8.75
C PRO A 316 4.89 2.12 8.21
N LEU A 317 4.95 3.39 8.57
CA LEU A 317 6.09 4.24 8.32
C LEU A 317 7.21 3.83 9.29
N VAL A 318 8.31 3.30 8.77
CA VAL A 318 9.43 2.82 9.58
C VAL A 318 10.72 3.57 9.29
N VAL A 319 11.58 3.66 10.31
CA VAL A 319 12.98 4.10 10.17
C VAL A 319 13.93 2.94 10.51
N ARG A 320 15.18 2.98 10.04
CA ARG A 320 16.21 2.06 10.57
C ARG A 320 16.47 2.40 12.03
N ALA A 321 16.53 1.39 12.90
CA ALA A 321 16.75 1.59 14.34
C ALA A 321 18.04 2.38 14.62
N ALA A 322 19.08 2.17 13.80
CA ALA A 322 20.38 2.83 13.96
C ALA A 322 20.36 4.37 13.80
N VAL A 323 19.34 4.93 13.14
CA VAL A 323 19.21 6.38 12.91
C VAL A 323 18.05 7.02 13.67
N LEU A 324 17.33 6.24 14.50
CA LEU A 324 16.15 6.71 15.23
C LEU A 324 16.48 7.95 16.09
N GLU A 325 17.57 7.92 16.84
CA GLU A 325 17.98 9.04 17.70
C GLU A 325 18.38 10.29 16.91
N ASP A 326 19.01 10.12 15.76
CA ASP A 326 19.44 11.22 14.90
C ASP A 326 18.23 11.87 14.19
N LEU A 327 17.24 11.06 13.81
CA LEU A 327 15.99 11.51 13.19
C LEU A 327 14.95 11.99 14.21
N ARG A 328 15.11 11.69 15.51
CA ARG A 328 14.14 12.01 16.57
C ARG A 328 13.58 13.45 16.51
N PRO A 329 14.40 14.51 16.36
CA PRO A 329 13.87 15.87 16.24
C PRO A 329 13.02 16.11 14.98
N CYS A 330 13.34 15.41 13.88
CA CYS A 330 12.53 15.43 12.67
C CYS A 330 11.22 14.66 12.86
N LEU A 331 11.29 13.47 13.49
CA LEU A 331 10.14 12.60 13.73
C LEU A 331 9.06 13.28 14.59
N GLU A 332 9.47 14.01 15.64
CA GLU A 332 8.57 14.81 16.47
C GLU A 332 7.74 15.83 15.68
N LEU A 333 8.23 16.30 14.53
CA LEU A 333 7.55 17.29 13.71
C LEU A 333 6.83 16.67 12.51
N VAL A 334 7.42 15.65 11.87
CA VAL A 334 6.90 15.10 10.61
C VAL A 334 5.86 14.01 10.80
N VAL A 335 5.90 13.24 11.90
CA VAL A 335 4.89 12.20 12.14
C VAL A 335 3.48 12.78 12.27
N PRO A 336 3.25 13.89 13.00
CA PRO A 336 1.94 14.56 13.03
C PRO A 336 1.48 15.07 11.66
N ILE A 337 2.40 15.46 10.78
CA ILE A 337 2.08 15.84 9.38
C ILE A 337 1.53 14.62 8.62
N PHE A 338 2.17 13.46 8.74
CA PHE A 338 1.67 12.23 8.13
C PHE A 338 0.32 11.79 8.71
N GLN A 339 0.13 11.87 10.04
CA GLN A 339 -1.16 11.58 10.68
C GLN A 339 -2.28 12.46 10.12
N GLN A 340 -2.05 13.78 10.05
CA GLN A 340 -3.04 14.71 9.50
C GLN A 340 -3.29 14.44 8.01
N SER A 341 -2.26 14.11 7.25
CA SER A 341 -2.40 13.79 5.83
C SER A 341 -3.24 12.54 5.57
N VAL A 342 -3.22 11.55 6.47
CA VAL A 342 -4.12 10.39 6.40
C VAL A 342 -5.57 10.87 6.48
N ILE A 343 -5.93 11.65 7.51
CA ILE A 343 -7.29 12.19 7.65
C ILE A 343 -7.67 13.04 6.44
N ASP A 344 -6.81 13.97 6.05
CA ASP A 344 -7.09 14.90 4.97
C ASP A 344 -7.25 14.20 3.61
N HIS A 345 -6.48 13.14 3.36
CA HIS A 345 -6.62 12.35 2.14
C HIS A 345 -7.95 11.61 2.12
N TYR A 346 -8.32 10.88 3.17
CA TYR A 346 -9.57 10.12 3.17
C TYR A 346 -10.82 11.02 3.28
N ALA A 347 -10.68 12.26 3.74
CA ALA A 347 -11.75 13.26 3.72
C ALA A 347 -11.97 13.89 2.32
N ASP A 348 -10.91 14.02 1.52
CA ASP A 348 -10.95 14.57 0.16
C ASP A 348 -9.86 13.92 -0.73
N PRO A 349 -10.10 12.68 -1.21
CA PRO A 349 -9.06 11.89 -1.90
C PRO A 349 -8.86 12.35 -3.36
N GLY A 350 -9.90 12.90 -3.99
CA GLY A 350 -9.96 13.20 -5.43
C GLY A 350 -8.76 13.94 -6.02
N PRO A 351 -8.25 15.03 -5.40
CA PRO A 351 -7.07 15.73 -5.91
C PRO A 351 -5.82 14.84 -5.95
N THR A 352 -5.60 14.03 -4.92
CA THR A 352 -4.44 13.15 -4.83
C THR A 352 -4.60 11.90 -5.70
N ASP A 353 -5.81 11.37 -5.80
CA ASP A 353 -6.12 10.24 -6.67
C ASP A 353 -5.82 10.59 -8.14
N ALA A 354 -6.15 11.81 -8.57
CA ALA A 354 -5.83 12.31 -9.90
C ALA A 354 -4.32 12.37 -10.16
N VAL A 355 -3.52 12.77 -9.16
CA VAL A 355 -2.05 12.76 -9.25
C VAL A 355 -1.53 11.34 -9.38
N ILE A 356 -2.00 10.40 -8.55
CA ILE A 356 -1.58 8.99 -8.61
C ILE A 356 -1.95 8.36 -9.95
N LEU A 357 -3.16 8.59 -10.45
CA LEU A 357 -3.59 8.12 -11.77
C LEU A 357 -2.67 8.63 -12.88
N GLN A 358 -2.33 9.93 -12.87
CA GLN A 358 -1.43 10.51 -13.85
C GLN A 358 -0.02 9.89 -13.75
N ILE A 359 0.50 9.73 -12.53
CA ILE A 359 1.80 9.08 -12.32
C ILE A 359 1.78 7.67 -12.91
N VAL A 360 0.78 6.85 -12.57
CA VAL A 360 0.69 5.48 -13.06
C VAL A 360 0.56 5.42 -14.58
N GLU A 361 -0.20 6.33 -15.20
CA GLU A 361 -0.26 6.46 -16.66
C GLU A 361 1.12 6.79 -17.27
N ASP A 362 1.83 7.77 -16.70
CA ASP A 362 3.13 8.23 -17.19
C ASP A 362 4.25 7.20 -16.97
N LEU A 363 4.17 6.39 -15.92
CA LEU A 363 5.07 5.26 -15.70
C LEU A 363 4.95 4.20 -16.82
N ALA A 364 3.81 4.13 -17.50
CA ALA A 364 3.56 3.27 -18.66
C ALA A 364 4.00 1.81 -18.45
N SER A 365 3.67 1.26 -17.28
CA SER A 365 4.06 -0.09 -16.85
C SER A 365 2.91 -1.10 -16.97
N PHE A 366 3.07 -2.31 -16.43
CA PHE A 366 1.97 -3.28 -16.32
C PHE A 366 0.95 -2.90 -15.24
N TRP A 367 1.34 -2.02 -14.30
CA TRP A 367 0.47 -1.54 -13.25
C TRP A 367 -0.48 -0.48 -13.81
N VAL A 368 -1.78 -0.72 -13.68
CA VAL A 368 -2.84 0.14 -14.22
C VAL A 368 -3.86 0.38 -13.13
N LEU A 369 -4.28 1.64 -12.99
CA LEU A 369 -5.33 2.07 -12.07
C LEU A 369 -6.46 2.74 -12.85
N TYR A 370 -7.66 2.69 -12.29
CA TYR A 370 -8.86 3.26 -12.89
C TYR A 370 -9.49 4.29 -11.96
N PRO A 371 -10.09 5.38 -12.46
CA PRO A 371 -10.73 6.40 -11.62
C PRO A 371 -11.76 5.83 -10.63
N GLY A 372 -12.61 4.89 -11.08
CA GLY A 372 -13.59 4.28 -10.18
C GLY A 372 -12.98 3.34 -9.13
N GLN A 373 -11.80 2.77 -9.41
CA GLN A 373 -11.05 1.97 -8.43
C GLN A 373 -10.49 2.85 -7.31
N MET A 374 -10.02 4.06 -7.64
CA MET A 374 -9.52 5.03 -6.65
C MET A 374 -10.63 5.45 -5.66
N GLU A 375 -11.80 5.82 -6.20
CA GLU A 375 -12.98 6.19 -5.39
C GLU A 375 -13.44 5.03 -4.51
N TYR A 376 -13.52 3.83 -5.09
CA TYR A 376 -13.86 2.61 -4.35
C TYR A 376 -12.88 2.34 -3.20
N SER A 377 -11.58 2.44 -3.45
CA SER A 377 -10.55 2.20 -2.45
C SER A 377 -10.72 3.07 -1.21
N SER A 378 -10.83 4.39 -1.40
CA SER A 378 -10.96 5.32 -0.28
C SER A 378 -12.23 5.08 0.52
N ALA A 379 -13.36 4.81 -0.15
CA ALA A 379 -14.62 4.52 0.51
C ALA A 379 -14.59 3.19 1.27
N THR A 380 -14.07 2.13 0.66
CA THR A 380 -14.00 0.79 1.25
C THR A 380 -13.01 0.74 2.40
N ALA A 381 -11.88 1.44 2.33
CA ALA A 381 -10.92 1.52 3.42
C ALA A 381 -11.55 2.12 4.70
N LEU A 382 -12.40 3.14 4.56
CA LEU A 382 -13.17 3.73 5.66
C LEU A 382 -14.28 2.79 6.15
N GLU A 383 -15.02 2.15 5.24
CA GLU A 383 -16.12 1.24 5.58
C GLU A 383 -15.64 0.03 6.39
N LEU A 384 -14.51 -0.55 6.00
CA LEU A 384 -13.92 -1.72 6.66
C LEU A 384 -13.08 -1.36 7.89
N GLY A 385 -12.87 -0.08 8.19
CA GLY A 385 -11.98 0.36 9.25
C GLY A 385 -10.51 0.01 8.98
N ASN A 386 -10.12 -0.18 7.71
CA ASN A 386 -8.70 -0.31 7.33
C ASN A 386 -7.95 0.97 7.69
N VAL A 387 -8.57 2.11 7.39
CA VAL A 387 -8.11 3.41 7.86
C VAL A 387 -9.13 3.96 8.83
N GLY A 388 -8.64 4.36 10.00
CA GLY A 388 -9.47 4.80 11.11
C GLY A 388 -8.63 5.11 12.34
N ASN A 389 -9.33 5.33 13.44
CA ASN A 389 -8.70 5.47 14.75
C ASN A 389 -8.43 4.09 15.35
N GLY A 390 -7.29 3.96 16.03
CA GLY A 390 -7.07 2.88 16.99
C GLY A 390 -8.09 2.93 18.14
N PRO A 391 -8.05 1.96 19.06
CA PRO A 391 -9.03 1.83 20.15
C PRO A 391 -9.05 3.02 21.12
N ASP A 392 -8.04 3.88 21.08
CA ASP A 392 -7.89 5.11 21.87
C ASP A 392 -8.34 6.39 21.14
N GLY A 393 -8.87 6.28 19.92
CA GLY A 393 -9.41 7.41 19.16
C GLY A 393 -8.34 8.20 18.39
N ILE A 394 -7.13 7.66 18.27
CA ILE A 394 -5.99 8.31 17.61
C ILE A 394 -5.74 7.62 16.28
N VAL A 395 -5.38 8.38 15.24
CA VAL A 395 -4.90 7.80 13.97
C VAL A 395 -3.39 7.62 14.03
N GLY A 396 -2.86 6.52 13.48
CA GLY A 396 -1.42 6.36 13.31
C GLY A 396 -0.70 5.62 14.45
N ASN A 397 -1.30 5.48 15.63
CA ASN A 397 -0.70 4.71 16.72
C ASN A 397 -0.85 3.21 16.49
N MET A 398 0.08 2.45 17.08
CA MET A 398 0.01 1.00 17.15
C MET A 398 -0.41 0.55 18.55
N ASP A 399 -1.36 -0.37 18.65
CA ASP A 399 -1.84 -0.91 19.93
C ASP A 399 -0.80 -1.84 20.56
N ASP A 400 -0.46 -1.57 21.83
CA ASP A 400 0.60 -2.30 22.53
C ASP A 400 0.31 -3.80 22.65
N ALA A 401 -0.93 -4.17 22.99
CA ALA A 401 -1.29 -5.58 23.19
C ALA A 401 -1.31 -6.34 21.85
N ARG A 402 -1.74 -5.68 20.78
CA ARG A 402 -1.67 -6.22 19.42
C ARG A 402 -0.24 -6.39 18.96
N MET A 403 0.65 -5.43 19.20
CA MET A 403 2.08 -5.56 18.86
C MET A 403 2.76 -6.70 19.62
N GLU A 404 2.44 -6.89 20.91
CA GLU A 404 2.87 -8.07 21.68
C GLU A 404 2.37 -9.38 21.05
N GLY A 405 1.10 -9.40 20.63
CA GLY A 405 0.48 -10.54 19.94
C GLY A 405 1.15 -10.86 18.61
N ILE A 406 1.42 -9.86 17.77
CA ILE A 406 2.11 -9.99 16.48
C ILE A 406 3.51 -10.58 16.68
N VAL A 407 4.31 -10.03 17.60
CA VAL A 407 5.67 -10.53 17.87
C VAL A 407 5.62 -11.98 18.35
N GLN A 408 4.71 -12.32 19.25
CA GLN A 408 4.60 -13.69 19.74
C GLN A 408 4.17 -14.66 18.63
N LEU A 409 3.17 -14.30 17.82
CA LEU A 409 2.71 -15.10 16.68
C LEU A 409 3.88 -15.37 15.73
N LEU A 410 4.65 -14.35 15.38
CA LEU A 410 5.72 -14.48 14.40
C LEU A 410 6.95 -15.22 14.95
N LYS A 411 7.24 -15.15 16.25
CA LYS A 411 8.21 -16.04 16.91
C LYS A 411 7.85 -17.52 16.80
N ASP A 412 6.55 -17.82 16.80
CA ASP A 412 6.04 -19.19 16.75
C ASP A 412 5.97 -19.73 15.32
N VAL A 413 5.67 -18.87 14.33
CA VAL A 413 5.51 -19.22 12.91
C VAL A 413 6.83 -19.18 12.13
N LEU A 414 7.67 -18.17 12.36
CA LEU A 414 8.87 -17.96 11.55
C LEU A 414 10.11 -18.62 12.16
N GLU A 415 10.87 -19.33 11.32
CA GLU A 415 12.21 -19.78 11.69
C GLU A 415 13.20 -18.59 11.67
N GLY A 416 14.13 -18.57 12.63
CA GLY A 416 15.22 -17.59 12.64
C GLY A 416 14.91 -16.25 13.32
N VAL A 417 13.67 -16.02 13.76
CA VAL A 417 13.33 -14.85 14.59
C VAL A 417 13.94 -14.97 15.98
N PRO A 418 14.69 -13.96 16.47
CA PRO A 418 15.24 -13.96 17.81
C PRO A 418 14.15 -14.08 18.87
N GLN A 419 14.36 -14.95 19.85
CA GLN A 419 13.32 -15.23 20.85
C GLN A 419 13.25 -14.15 21.94
N ASP A 420 14.26 -13.27 22.00
CA ASP A 420 14.37 -12.13 22.90
C ASP A 420 13.96 -10.79 22.27
N ILE A 421 13.51 -10.77 21.01
CA ILE A 421 12.89 -9.56 20.43
C ILE A 421 11.57 -9.27 21.15
N GLU A 422 11.35 -8.04 21.57
CA GLU A 422 10.12 -7.62 22.22
C GLU A 422 9.38 -6.61 21.34
N ALA A 423 8.07 -6.43 21.58
CA ALA A 423 7.26 -5.48 20.82
C ALA A 423 7.88 -4.06 20.85
N SER A 424 8.38 -3.62 22.01
CA SER A 424 9.04 -2.32 22.17
C SER A 424 10.33 -2.14 21.36
N ASP A 425 10.88 -3.20 20.77
CA ASP A 425 12.06 -3.09 19.90
C ASP A 425 11.71 -2.66 18.48
N ILE A 426 10.48 -2.92 18.02
CA ILE A 426 10.09 -2.76 16.60
C ILE A 426 9.12 -1.62 16.35
N TYR A 427 8.59 -0.96 17.38
CA TYR A 427 7.75 0.22 17.20
C TYR A 427 7.86 1.21 18.37
N THR A 428 7.45 2.45 18.11
CA THR A 428 7.24 3.47 19.12
C THR A 428 6.07 4.38 18.74
N ASN A 429 5.24 4.73 19.72
CA ASN A 429 4.19 5.75 19.59
C ASN A 429 4.65 7.14 20.08
N GLU A 430 5.94 7.33 20.37
CA GLU A 430 6.46 8.58 20.96
C GLU A 430 6.20 9.83 20.10
N PHE A 431 6.09 9.65 18.78
CA PHE A 431 5.92 10.74 17.81
C PHE A 431 4.47 10.97 17.39
N ILE A 432 3.55 10.13 17.89
CA ILE A 432 2.13 10.25 17.60
C ILE A 432 1.57 11.44 18.37
N ASP A 433 0.91 12.36 17.66
CA ASP A 433 0.09 13.39 18.27
C ASP A 433 -1.26 12.80 18.68
N PRO A 434 -1.56 12.72 19.99
CA PRO A 434 -2.79 12.12 20.48
C PRO A 434 -4.04 12.98 20.26
N SER A 435 -3.90 14.19 19.72
CA SER A 435 -5.03 15.06 19.37
C SER A 435 -5.56 14.81 17.96
N ILE A 436 -4.85 14.04 17.13
CA ILE A 436 -5.19 13.78 15.73
C ILE A 436 -5.94 12.45 15.62
N GLY A 437 -7.18 12.49 15.11
CA GLY A 437 -8.03 11.33 14.86
C GLY A 437 -9.23 11.68 13.97
N PHE A 438 -9.86 10.65 13.39
CA PHE A 438 -11.05 10.72 12.52
C PHE A 438 -12.31 11.25 13.20
#